data_AF-A0A355V1P3-F1
#
_entry.id   AF-A0A355V1P3-F1
#
_cell.length_a   1.000
_cell.length_b   1.000
_cell.length_c   1.000
_cell.angle_alpha   90.00
_cell.angle_beta   90.00
_cell.angle_gamma   90.00
#
_symmetry.space_group_name_H-M   'P 1'
#
loop_
_entity.id
_entity.type
_entity.pdbx_description
1 polymer ?
#
loop_
_entity_poly.entity_id
_entity_poly.type
_entity_poly.pdbx_seq_one_letter_code
_entity_poly.pdbx_strand_id
1 'polypeptide(L)'
;MTKTEERMLNKIKELKALEREIAELQEQADDIKAEIKLKLESNNLTEMQVDIFTVRYTPYSSQKFDTKTFKKDYSDLYEQYTKETQSRRFSIS
;
A
#
# COMPACT_ATOMS: atom_id res chain seq x y z
N MET A 1 5.30 -2.65 -36.98
CA MET A 1 4.73 -3.25 -35.77
C MET A 1 3.67 -4.25 -36.19
N THR A 2 3.54 -5.37 -35.48
CA THR A 2 2.43 -6.30 -35.68
C THR A 2 1.16 -5.69 -35.09
N LYS A 3 -0.03 -6.02 -35.64
CA LYS A 3 -1.32 -5.55 -35.09
C LYS A 3 -1.48 -5.83 -33.59
N THR A 4 -0.83 -6.88 -33.09
CA THR A 4 -0.80 -7.25 -31.68
C THR A 4 0.01 -6.27 -30.82
N GLU A 5 1.18 -5.84 -31.30
CA GLU A 5 2.03 -4.86 -30.62
C GLU A 5 1.34 -3.51 -30.49
N GLU A 6 0.67 -3.04 -31.54
CA GLU A 6 -0.09 -1.79 -31.52
C GLU A 6 -1.24 -1.84 -30.51
N ARG A 7 -1.96 -2.96 -30.44
CA ARG A 7 -3.02 -3.17 -29.45
C ARG A 7 -2.47 -3.16 -28.02
N MET A 8 -1.33 -3.80 -27.79
CA MET A 8 -0.68 -3.82 -26.48
C MET A 8 -0.18 -2.44 -26.07
N LEU A 9 0.40 -1.68 -27.00
CA LEU A 9 0.84 -0.32 -26.76
C LEU A 9 -0.32 0.59 -26.33
N ASN A 10 -1.47 0.48 -27.00
CA ASN A 10 -2.66 1.26 -26.62
C ASN A 10 -3.14 0.90 -25.21
N LYS A 11 -3.19 -0.38 -24.86
CA LYS A 11 -3.55 -0.83 -23.50
C LYS A 11 -2.55 -0.35 -22.44
N ILE A 12 -1.25 -0.35 -22.74
CA ILE A 12 -0.22 0.16 -21.83
C ILE A 12 -0.43 1.66 -21.59
N LYS A 13 -0.70 2.43 -22.65
CA LYS A 13 -0.98 3.87 -22.54
C LYS A 13 -2.22 4.15 -21.71
N GLU A 14 -3.31 3.41 -21.96
CA GLU A 14 -4.56 3.52 -21.20
C GLU A 14 -4.32 3.21 -19.71
N LEU A 15 -3.63 2.11 -19.41
CA LEU A 15 -3.29 1.75 -18.03
C LEU A 15 -2.44 2.83 -17.35
N LYS A 16 -1.42 3.36 -18.02
CA LYS A 16 -0.57 4.42 -17.47
C LYS A 16 -1.33 5.73 -17.23
N ALA A 17 -2.30 6.07 -18.07
CA ALA A 17 -3.17 7.21 -17.85
C ALA A 17 -4.03 7.01 -16.59
N LEU A 18 -4.64 5.83 -16.43
CA LEU A 18 -5.41 5.49 -15.24
C LEU A 18 -4.55 5.47 -13.96
N GLU A 19 -3.34 4.91 -14.01
CA GLU A 19 -2.40 4.91 -12.88
C GLU A 19 -2.06 6.34 -12.43
N ARG A 20 -1.93 7.28 -13.38
CA ARG A 20 -1.70 8.69 -13.07
C ARG A 20 -2.92 9.34 -12.40
N GLU A 21 -4.11 9.13 -12.94
CA GLU A 21 -5.34 9.66 -12.35
C GLU A 21 -5.57 9.11 -10.93
N ILE A 22 -5.32 7.81 -10.73
CA ILE A 22 -5.38 7.18 -9.41
C ILE A 22 -4.39 7.84 -8.45
N ALA A 23 -3.16 8.11 -8.89
CA ALA A 23 -2.16 8.77 -8.05
C ALA A 23 -2.59 10.17 -7.63
N GLU A 24 -3.11 10.98 -8.57
CA GLU A 24 -3.62 12.33 -8.32
C GLU A 24 -4.82 12.32 -7.35
N LEU A 25 -5.77 11.39 -7.53
CA LEU A 25 -6.92 11.23 -6.63
C LEU A 25 -6.51 10.71 -5.25
N GLN A 26 -5.49 9.84 -5.19
CA GLN A 26 -4.98 9.31 -3.93
C GLN A 26 -4.31 10.41 -3.10
N GLU A 27 -3.57 11.31 -3.74
CA GLU A 27 -2.99 12.49 -3.09
C GLU A 27 -4.08 13.38 -2.47
N GLN A 28 -5.11 13.72 -3.23
CA GLN A 28 -6.25 14.49 -2.72
C GLN A 28 -6.97 13.79 -1.55
N ALA A 29 -7.15 12.47 -1.64
CA ALA A 29 -7.76 11.69 -0.57
C ALA A 29 -6.89 11.67 0.69
N ASP A 30 -5.57 11.65 0.53
CA ASP A 30 -4.63 11.66 1.66
C ASP A 30 -4.53 13.03 2.32
N ASP A 31 -4.67 14.13 1.56
CA ASP A 31 -4.80 15.49 2.10
C ASP A 31 -6.06 15.63 2.97
N ILE A 32 -7.22 15.16 2.50
CA ILE A 32 -8.47 15.17 3.26
C ILE A 32 -8.32 14.32 4.55
N LYS A 33 -7.69 13.15 4.47
CA LYS A 33 -7.42 12.32 5.65
C LYS A 33 -6.50 13.05 6.63
N ALA A 34 -5.51 13.78 6.16
CA ALA A 34 -4.60 14.55 7.00
C ALA A 34 -5.36 15.66 7.76
N GLU A 35 -6.26 16.38 7.08
CA GLU A 35 -7.13 17.38 7.73
C GLU A 35 -8.00 16.76 8.83
N ILE A 36 -8.63 15.61 8.55
CA ILE A 36 -9.45 14.89 9.54
C ILE A 36 -8.60 14.49 10.75
N LYS A 37 -7.40 13.92 10.52
CA LYS A 37 -6.48 13.53 11.60
C LYS A 37 -6.04 14.72 12.44
N LEU A 38 -5.64 15.83 11.82
CA LEU A 38 -5.24 17.05 12.52
C LEU A 38 -6.36 17.55 13.45
N LYS A 39 -7.62 17.43 13.02
CA LYS A 39 -8.78 17.78 13.85
C LYS A 39 -8.93 16.83 15.05
N LEU A 40 -8.73 15.53 14.89
CA LEU A 40 -8.75 14.57 16.00
C LEU A 40 -7.60 14.83 16.99
N GLU A 41 -6.39 15.10 16.48
CA GLU A 41 -5.20 15.41 17.29
C GLU A 41 -5.35 16.73 18.06
N SER A 42 -5.85 17.79 17.42
CA SER A 42 -6.04 19.11 18.05
C SER A 42 -7.05 19.08 19.20
N ASN A 43 -8.03 18.17 19.13
CA ASN A 43 -9.03 17.98 20.18
C ASN A 43 -8.66 16.85 21.15
N ASN A 44 -7.50 16.20 20.96
CA ASN A 44 -7.04 15.05 21.72
C ASN A 44 -8.10 13.92 21.78
N LEU A 45 -8.82 13.71 20.66
CA LEU A 45 -9.91 12.73 20.53
C LEU A 45 -9.41 11.47 19.84
N THR A 46 -9.67 10.32 20.45
CA THR A 46 -9.39 9.00 19.86
C THR A 46 -10.54 8.50 19.00
N GLU A 47 -11.76 9.02 19.22
CA GLU A 47 -12.97 8.67 18.49
C GLU A 47 -13.83 9.92 18.26
N MET A 48 -14.40 10.03 17.06
CA MET A 48 -15.33 11.09 16.69
C MET A 48 -16.47 10.49 15.88
N GLN A 49 -17.71 10.73 16.34
CA GLN A 49 -18.90 10.40 15.56
C GLN A 49 -19.34 11.62 14.74
N VAL A 50 -19.52 11.42 13.43
CA VAL A 50 -20.01 12.44 12.50
C VAL A 50 -21.18 11.83 11.75
N ASP A 51 -22.40 12.19 12.17
CA ASP A 51 -23.66 11.63 11.65
C ASP A 51 -23.66 10.08 11.74
N ILE A 52 -23.60 9.40 10.60
CA ILE A 52 -23.55 7.94 10.49
C ILE A 52 -22.12 7.35 10.53
N PHE A 53 -21.07 8.19 10.55
CA PHE A 53 -19.68 7.75 10.49
C PHE A 53 -18.99 7.78 11.85
N THR A 54 -18.18 6.77 12.14
CA THR A 54 -17.28 6.73 13.30
C THR A 54 -15.83 6.81 12.82
N VAL A 55 -15.15 7.91 13.14
CA VAL A 55 -13.73 8.12 12.86
C VAL A 55 -12.93 7.73 14.09
N ARG A 56 -12.00 6.78 13.95
CA ARG A 56 -11.13 6.32 15.05
C ARG A 56 -9.68 6.58 14.72
N TYR A 57 -8.97 7.21 15.64
CA TYR A 57 -7.54 7.43 15.58
C TYR A 57 -6.90 6.99 16.90
N THR A 58 -6.71 5.69 17.02
CA THR A 58 -6.12 5.05 18.21
C THR A 58 -4.70 4.57 17.89
N PRO A 59 -3.74 4.77 18.80
CA PRO A 59 -2.40 4.20 18.63
C PRO A 59 -2.49 2.68 18.56
N TYR A 60 -1.78 2.07 17.62
CA TYR A 60 -1.61 0.62 17.56
C TYR A 60 -0.12 0.29 17.56
N SER A 61 0.23 -0.77 18.28
CA SER A 61 1.55 -1.38 18.20
C SER A 61 1.45 -2.64 17.34
N SER A 62 2.28 -2.74 16.30
CA SER A 62 2.52 -4.02 15.62
C SER A 62 3.91 -4.54 15.96
N GLN A 63 4.01 -5.84 16.17
CA GLN A 63 5.28 -6.53 16.27
C GLN A 63 5.57 -7.16 14.92
N LYS A 64 6.70 -6.79 14.31
CA LYS A 64 7.19 -7.40 13.07
C LYS A 64 8.36 -8.28 13.42
N PHE A 65 8.35 -9.50 12.89
CA PHE A 65 9.49 -10.38 13.01
C PHE A 65 10.67 -9.80 12.22
N ASP A 66 11.81 -9.60 12.88
CA ASP A 66 13.03 -9.16 12.21
C ASP A 66 13.69 -10.32 11.48
N THR A 67 13.15 -10.62 10.30
CA THR A 67 13.66 -11.69 9.44
C THR A 67 15.12 -11.49 9.07
N LYS A 68 15.63 -10.25 9.01
CA LYS A 68 17.02 -9.98 8.62
C LYS A 68 17.97 -10.39 9.73
N THR A 69 17.72 -9.93 10.95
CA THR A 69 18.53 -10.30 12.12
C THR A 69 18.39 -11.79 12.40
N PHE A 70 17.17 -12.33 12.31
CA PHE A 70 16.96 -13.77 12.49
C PHE A 70 17.69 -14.63 11.45
N LYS A 71 17.67 -14.25 10.17
CA LYS A 71 18.43 -14.96 9.13
C LYS A 71 19.94 -14.88 9.35
N LYS A 72 20.44 -13.75 9.86
CA LYS A 72 21.86 -13.55 10.16
C LYS A 72 22.32 -14.43 11.31
N ASP A 73 21.53 -14.50 12.38
CA ASP A 73 21.91 -15.19 13.62
C ASP A 73 21.54 -16.68 13.59
N TYR A 74 20.52 -17.06 12.80
CA TYR A 74 19.97 -18.41 12.71
C TYR A 74 19.69 -18.82 11.25
N SER A 75 20.73 -18.84 10.41
CA SER A 75 20.61 -19.20 8.98
C SER A 75 20.01 -20.59 8.77
N ASP A 76 20.48 -21.58 9.51
CA ASP A 76 20.08 -22.99 9.34
C ASP A 76 18.59 -23.18 9.66
N LEU A 77 18.13 -22.50 10.71
CA LEU A 77 16.73 -22.50 11.11
C LEU A 77 15.88 -21.72 10.10
N TYR A 78 16.36 -20.58 9.61
CA TYR A 78 15.66 -19.82 8.57
C TYR A 78 15.43 -20.67 7.31
N GLU A 79 16.43 -21.43 6.86
CA GLU A 79 16.34 -22.30 5.70
C GLU A 79 15.34 -23.45 5.90
N GLN A 80 15.33 -24.07 7.08
CA GLN A 80 14.40 -25.17 7.40
C GLN A 80 12.92 -24.76 7.30
N TYR A 81 12.61 -23.49 7.55
CA TYR A 81 11.25 -22.95 7.52
C TYR A 81 10.97 -22.08 6.28
N THR A 82 11.88 -22.04 5.30
CA THR A 82 11.67 -21.30 4.05
C THR A 82 11.09 -22.24 2.98
N LYS A 83 9.92 -21.88 2.44
CA LYS A 83 9.30 -22.57 1.31
C LYS A 83 9.43 -21.74 0.04
N GLU A 84 10.07 -22.30 -0.99
CA GLU A 84 10.07 -21.67 -2.31
C GLU A 84 8.65 -21.69 -2.90
N THR A 85 8.18 -20.51 -3.32
CA THR A 85 6.92 -20.36 -4.05
C THR A 85 7.19 -19.59 -5.33
N GLN A 86 6.80 -20.15 -6.47
CA GLN A 86 6.99 -19.51 -7.77
C GLN A 86 5.72 -18.75 -8.16
N SER A 87 5.88 -17.46 -8.48
CA SER A 87 4.81 -16.61 -9.01
C SER A 87 5.37 -15.71 -10.10
N ARG A 88 4.48 -15.15 -10.94
CA ARG A 88 4.87 -14.19 -11.98
C ARG A 88 4.54 -12.79 -11.51
N ARG A 89 5.54 -11.91 -11.51
CA ARG A 89 5.34 -10.49 -11.25
C ARG A 89 4.95 -9.80 -12.55
N PHE A 90 3.90 -9.00 -12.51
CA PHE A 90 3.56 -8.07 -13.57
C PHE A 90 4.25 -6.72 -13.29
N SER A 91 4.95 -6.17 -14.28
CA SER A 91 5.59 -4.85 -14.20
C SER A 91 5.68 -4.23 -15.59
N ILE A 92 5.40 -2.93 -15.67
CA ILE A 92 5.60 -2.11 -16.86
C ILE A 92 6.57 -1.00 -16.45
N SER A 93 7.75 -0.99 -17.06
CA SER A 93 8.82 0.01 -16.90
C SER A 93 8.94 0.88 -18.12
#